data_AF-A3VBV8-F1
#
_entry.id   AF-A3VBV8-F1
#
_cell.length_a   1.000
_cell.length_b   1.000
_cell.length_c   1.000
_cell.angle_alpha   90.00
_cell.angle_beta   90.00
_cell.angle_gamma   90.00
#
_symmetry.space_group_name_H-M   'P 1'
#
loop_
_entity.id
_entity.type
_entity.pdbx_description
1 polymer ?
#
loop_
_entity_poly.entity_id
_entity_poly.type
_entity_poly.pdbx_seq_one_letter_code
_entity_poly.pdbx_strand_id
1 'polypeptide(L)'
;MAREAGEEPMFWDVHGPDEQRYYNLVCIFYGANPDERDDVAEELGLPEERSEWCEDEFNQANNSWGQILDAMAEAGEGETFVAGEFERDDYIADLLFDEIDALNAEFSLDDDLVISYAGCGEANAFYDPEYREITICTEYVDFLAEMADW
;
A
#
# COMPACT_ATOMS: atom_id res chain seq x y z
N MET A 1 -2.42 9.83 8.90
CA MET A 1 -3.53 10.78 8.73
C MET A 1 -3.39 11.42 7.36
N ALA A 2 -4.48 11.42 6.60
CA ALA A 2 -4.60 12.19 5.37
C ALA A 2 -4.37 13.68 5.63
N ARG A 3 -3.55 14.34 4.79
CA ARG A 3 -3.37 15.80 4.84
C ARG A 3 -4.38 16.48 3.94
N GLU A 4 -4.89 17.63 4.36
CA GLU A 4 -5.81 18.40 3.54
C GLU A 4 -5.09 19.03 2.34
N ALA A 5 -5.85 19.22 1.25
CA ALA A 5 -5.36 19.88 0.04
C ALA A 5 -4.82 21.28 0.35
N GLY A 6 -3.54 21.54 0.06
CA GLY A 6 -2.92 22.84 0.26
C GLY A 6 -2.28 23.07 1.63
N GLU A 7 -2.21 22.05 2.48
CA GLU A 7 -1.33 22.08 3.65
C GLU A 7 0.14 21.98 3.25
N GLU A 8 0.98 22.89 3.77
CA GLU A 8 2.43 22.84 3.56
C GLU A 8 3.05 21.63 4.28
N PRO A 9 4.00 20.90 3.65
CA PRO A 9 4.64 19.76 4.28
C PRO A 9 5.31 20.10 5.61
N MET A 10 4.96 19.37 6.67
CA MET A 10 5.74 19.42 7.92
C MET A 10 7.03 18.62 7.74
N PHE A 11 8.15 19.28 7.52
CA PHE A 11 9.44 18.62 7.28
C PHE A 11 9.99 17.81 8.48
N TRP A 12 9.39 17.92 9.66
CA TRP A 12 9.72 17.11 10.85
C TRP A 12 8.74 15.95 11.07
N ASP A 13 7.81 15.74 10.14
CA ASP A 13 6.92 14.58 10.16
C ASP A 13 7.75 13.28 10.08
N VAL A 14 7.19 12.20 10.61
CA VAL A 14 7.78 10.86 10.52
C VAL A 14 7.74 10.33 9.09
N HIS A 15 6.85 10.85 8.26
CA HIS A 15 6.78 10.58 6.83
C HIS A 15 7.47 11.67 6.01
N GLY A 16 8.13 11.27 4.92
CA GLY A 16 8.58 12.21 3.90
C GLY A 16 7.39 12.94 3.24
N PRO A 17 7.63 14.07 2.56
CA PRO A 17 6.59 14.79 1.81
C PRO A 17 5.87 13.87 0.82
N ASP A 18 4.56 14.05 0.66
CA ASP A 18 3.70 13.10 -0.07
C ASP A 18 4.12 12.94 -1.53
N GLU A 19 4.50 14.04 -2.20
CA GLU A 19 5.02 14.00 -3.58
C GLU A 19 6.34 13.21 -3.71
N GLN A 20 7.23 13.29 -2.71
CA GLN A 20 8.45 12.47 -2.72
C GLN A 20 8.14 10.99 -2.52
N ARG A 21 7.17 10.67 -1.65
CA ARG A 21 6.73 9.29 -1.43
C ARG A 21 6.06 8.70 -2.68
N TYR A 22 5.24 9.51 -3.37
CA TYR A 22 4.63 9.15 -4.64
C TYR A 22 5.69 8.76 -5.67
N TYR A 23 6.66 9.64 -5.97
CA TYR A 23 7.69 9.32 -6.96
C TYR A 23 8.60 8.17 -6.54
N ASN A 24 8.84 7.97 -5.25
CA ASN A 24 9.58 6.79 -4.76
C ASN A 24 8.79 5.49 -5.01
N LEU A 25 7.48 5.49 -4.78
CA LEU A 25 6.64 4.33 -5.07
C LEU A 25 6.61 4.02 -6.58
N VAL A 26 6.36 5.02 -7.42
CA VAL A 26 6.38 4.87 -8.88
C VAL A 26 7.74 4.35 -9.36
N CYS A 27 8.83 4.86 -8.79
CA CYS A 27 10.18 4.42 -9.12
C CYS A 27 10.44 2.96 -8.75
N ILE A 28 10.07 2.51 -7.54
CA ILE A 28 10.21 1.10 -7.14
C ILE A 28 9.37 0.20 -8.04
N PHE A 29 8.14 0.63 -8.39
CA PHE A 29 7.27 -0.12 -9.29
C PHE A 29 7.86 -0.23 -10.70
N TYR A 30 8.29 0.87 -11.31
CA TYR A 30 8.93 0.88 -12.62
C TYR A 30 10.22 0.05 -12.62
N GLY A 31 11.10 0.28 -11.64
CA GLY A 31 12.40 -0.39 -11.52
C GLY A 31 12.34 -1.91 -11.36
N ALA A 32 11.20 -2.46 -10.97
CA ALA A 32 11.00 -3.91 -10.90
C ALA A 32 10.94 -4.59 -12.28
N ASN A 33 10.46 -3.88 -13.31
CA ASN A 33 10.40 -4.38 -14.68
C ASN A 33 10.31 -3.22 -15.70
N PRO A 34 11.42 -2.48 -15.93
CA PRO A 34 11.43 -1.34 -16.83
C PRO A 34 11.01 -1.68 -18.27
N ASP A 35 11.37 -2.87 -18.74
CA ASP A 35 11.09 -3.34 -20.10
C ASP A 35 9.58 -3.44 -20.39
N GLU A 36 8.76 -3.67 -19.37
CA GLU A 36 7.30 -3.85 -19.50
C GLU A 36 6.46 -2.76 -18.80
N ARG A 37 7.10 -1.78 -18.15
CA ARG A 37 6.39 -0.75 -17.33
C ARG A 37 6.70 0.68 -17.73
N ASP A 38 7.35 0.88 -18.88
CA ASP A 38 7.69 2.20 -19.43
C ASP A 38 6.43 3.07 -19.63
N ASP A 39 5.37 2.50 -20.19
CA ASP A 39 4.07 3.17 -20.41
C ASP A 39 3.42 3.61 -19.09
N VAL A 40 3.47 2.77 -18.06
CA VAL A 40 2.94 3.11 -16.73
C VAL A 40 3.79 4.19 -16.06
N ALA A 41 5.11 4.18 -16.23
CA ALA A 41 5.99 5.22 -15.69
C ALA A 41 5.72 6.58 -16.35
N GLU A 42 5.48 6.60 -17.67
CA GLU A 42 5.06 7.80 -18.40
C GLU A 42 3.70 8.31 -17.92
N GLU A 43 2.70 7.42 -17.80
CA GLU A 43 1.35 7.76 -17.33
C GLU A 43 1.36 8.36 -15.92
N LEU A 44 2.20 7.81 -15.03
CA LEU A 44 2.37 8.27 -13.66
C LEU A 44 3.32 9.48 -13.54
N GLY A 45 3.84 9.98 -14.67
CA GLY A 45 4.63 11.21 -14.74
C GLY A 45 6.04 11.10 -14.18
N LEU A 46 6.63 9.90 -14.15
CA LEU A 46 8.00 9.69 -13.65
C LEU A 46 9.01 10.45 -14.53
N PRO A 47 9.80 11.40 -13.98
CA PRO A 47 10.80 12.11 -14.77
C PRO A 47 11.91 11.17 -15.27
N GLU A 48 12.38 11.36 -16.51
CA GLU A 48 13.43 10.54 -17.12
C GLU A 48 14.69 10.48 -16.23
N GLU A 49 15.13 11.63 -15.69
CA GLU A 49 16.29 11.70 -14.77
C GLU A 49 16.06 10.89 -13.47
N ARG A 50 14.82 10.82 -12.98
CA ARG A 50 14.48 10.02 -11.80
C ARG A 50 14.54 8.52 -12.09
N SER A 51 14.18 8.14 -13.32
CA SER A 51 14.07 6.75 -13.77
C SER A 51 15.42 6.03 -13.81
N GLU A 52 16.53 6.76 -14.00
CA GLU A 52 17.89 6.23 -14.13
C GLU A 52 18.33 5.36 -12.94
N TRP A 53 17.75 5.60 -11.76
CA TRP A 53 18.12 4.92 -10.50
C TRP A 53 17.09 3.89 -10.04
N CYS A 54 15.99 3.73 -10.77
CA CYS A 54 14.85 2.97 -10.29
C CYS A 54 15.10 1.47 -10.19
N GLU A 55 15.83 0.88 -11.14
CA GLU A 55 16.26 -0.53 -11.04
C GLU A 55 17.11 -0.77 -9.78
N ASP A 56 18.05 0.13 -9.49
CA ASP A 56 18.89 0.03 -8.29
C ASP A 56 18.09 0.19 -7.00
N GLU A 57 17.12 1.09 -6.98
CA GLU A 57 16.24 1.30 -5.82
C GLU A 57 15.27 0.13 -5.61
N PHE A 58 14.70 -0.43 -6.70
CA PHE A 58 13.95 -1.67 -6.62
C PHE A 58 14.83 -2.80 -6.07
N ASN A 59 16.04 -2.98 -6.60
CA ASN A 59 16.97 -4.00 -6.12
C ASN A 59 17.31 -3.80 -4.63
N GLN A 60 17.47 -2.56 -4.17
CA GLN A 60 17.69 -2.27 -2.76
C GLN A 60 16.48 -2.65 -1.89
N ALA A 61 15.26 -2.30 -2.34
CA ALA A 61 14.02 -2.67 -1.66
C ALA A 61 13.85 -4.20 -1.62
N ASN A 62 14.06 -4.87 -2.75
CA ASN A 62 13.96 -6.33 -2.88
C ASN A 62 15.03 -7.05 -2.05
N ASN A 63 16.25 -6.55 -1.96
CA ASN A 63 17.27 -7.13 -1.07
C ASN A 63 16.91 -7.01 0.42
N SER A 64 16.11 -6.00 0.78
CA SER A 64 15.70 -5.74 2.17
C SER A 64 14.46 -6.52 2.59
N TRP A 65 13.46 -6.62 1.70
CA TRP A 65 12.16 -7.23 1.98
C TRP A 65 11.92 -8.56 1.27
N GLY A 66 12.57 -8.80 0.13
CA GLY A 66 12.33 -9.97 -0.73
C GLY A 66 12.51 -11.29 0.01
N GLN A 67 13.53 -11.42 0.87
CA GLN A 67 13.71 -12.64 1.68
C GLN A 67 12.54 -12.93 2.63
N ILE A 68 11.85 -11.89 3.12
CA ILE A 68 10.68 -12.04 3.98
C ILE A 68 9.48 -12.47 3.13
N LEU A 69 9.28 -11.81 1.98
CA LEU A 69 8.19 -12.12 1.05
C LEU A 69 8.34 -13.53 0.45
N ASP A 70 9.55 -13.93 0.07
CA ASP A 70 9.87 -15.28 -0.40
C ASP A 70 9.56 -16.32 0.67
N ALA A 71 9.93 -16.07 1.93
CA ALA A 71 9.62 -16.99 3.03
C ALA A 71 8.11 -17.12 3.26
N MET A 72 7.36 -16.02 3.15
CA MET A 72 5.89 -16.04 3.22
C MET A 72 5.27 -16.81 2.04
N ALA A 73 5.83 -16.68 0.84
CA ALA A 73 5.36 -17.39 -0.35
C ALA A 73 5.69 -18.89 -0.28
N GLU A 74 6.89 -19.23 0.21
CA GLU A 74 7.33 -20.62 0.41
C GLU A 74 6.50 -21.35 1.49
N ALA A 75 5.94 -20.61 2.45
CA ALA A 75 4.96 -21.16 3.39
C ALA A 75 3.66 -21.60 2.68
N GLY A 76 3.36 -20.99 1.52
CA GLY A 76 2.24 -21.32 0.65
C GLY A 76 0.92 -20.69 1.08
N GLU A 77 -0.18 -21.27 0.57
CA GLU A 77 -1.54 -20.85 0.90
C GLU A 77 -1.86 -21.01 2.39
N GLY A 78 -2.61 -20.04 2.95
CA GLY A 78 -2.98 -20.01 4.36
C GLY A 78 -4.31 -19.28 4.60
N GLU A 79 -4.71 -19.19 5.86
CA GLU A 79 -5.88 -18.38 6.31
C GLU A 79 -5.42 -17.33 7.33
N THR A 80 -4.23 -16.74 7.11
CA THR A 80 -3.57 -15.86 8.08
C THR A 80 -3.87 -14.37 7.88
N PHE A 81 -4.42 -13.99 6.73
CA PHE A 81 -5.05 -12.69 6.54
C PHE A 81 -6.54 -12.84 6.85
N VAL A 82 -6.98 -12.28 7.98
CA VAL A 82 -8.31 -12.55 8.53
C VAL A 82 -9.17 -11.31 8.45
N ALA A 83 -10.36 -11.42 7.86
CA ALA A 83 -11.31 -10.33 7.86
C ALA A 83 -11.90 -10.08 9.26
N GLY A 84 -11.75 -8.86 9.77
CA GLY A 84 -12.32 -8.37 11.02
C GLY A 84 -13.67 -7.68 10.81
N GLU A 85 -13.80 -6.44 11.27
CA GLU A 85 -14.99 -5.63 11.05
C GLU A 85 -15.02 -5.10 9.61
N PHE A 86 -16.15 -5.28 8.91
CA PHE A 86 -16.35 -4.78 7.55
C PHE A 86 -17.72 -4.13 7.41
N GLU A 87 -17.73 -2.84 7.04
CA GLU A 87 -18.91 -2.17 6.51
C GLU A 87 -19.17 -2.68 5.08
N ARG A 88 -20.30 -3.35 4.86
CA ARG A 88 -20.58 -4.13 3.63
C ARG A 88 -21.40 -3.40 2.56
N ASP A 89 -21.57 -2.10 2.69
CA ASP A 89 -22.39 -1.30 1.76
C ASP A 89 -21.54 -0.52 0.72
N ASP A 90 -20.26 -0.89 0.57
CA ASP A 90 -19.30 -0.27 -0.36
C ASP A 90 -18.59 -1.34 -1.22
N TYR A 91 -18.39 -1.06 -2.52
CA TYR A 91 -17.60 -1.90 -3.45
C TYR A 91 -16.15 -2.07 -3.00
N ILE A 92 -15.63 -1.13 -2.21
CA ILE A 92 -14.29 -1.22 -1.64
C ILE A 92 -14.19 -2.35 -0.62
N ALA A 93 -15.27 -2.65 0.11
CA ALA A 93 -15.29 -3.80 0.99
C ALA A 93 -15.14 -5.11 0.19
N ASP A 94 -15.85 -5.25 -0.93
CA ASP A 94 -15.73 -6.41 -1.83
C ASP A 94 -14.31 -6.53 -2.39
N LEU A 95 -13.71 -5.41 -2.83
CA LEU A 95 -12.32 -5.38 -3.29
C LEU A 95 -11.35 -5.85 -2.20
N LEU A 96 -11.51 -5.37 -0.97
CA LEU A 96 -10.66 -5.76 0.15
C LEU A 96 -10.81 -7.26 0.49
N PHE A 97 -12.01 -7.83 0.36
CA PHE A 97 -12.20 -9.28 0.49
C PHE A 97 -11.47 -10.05 -0.60
N ASP A 98 -11.56 -9.60 -1.86
CA ASP A 98 -10.83 -10.22 -2.97
C ASP A 98 -9.30 -10.14 -2.75
N GLU A 99 -8.79 -9.04 -2.21
CA GLU A 99 -7.37 -8.89 -1.86
C GLU A 99 -6.96 -9.79 -0.68
N ILE A 100 -7.81 -9.95 0.34
CA ILE A 100 -7.57 -10.90 1.43
C ILE A 100 -7.47 -12.33 0.88
N ASP A 101 -8.38 -12.71 0.00
CA ASP A 101 -8.37 -14.04 -0.64
C ASP A 101 -7.13 -14.22 -1.53
N ALA A 102 -6.73 -13.20 -2.28
CA ALA A 102 -5.52 -13.22 -3.11
C ALA A 102 -4.25 -13.37 -2.26
N LEU A 103 -4.16 -12.63 -1.15
CA LEU A 103 -3.02 -12.73 -0.22
C LEU A 103 -2.96 -14.12 0.43
N ASN A 104 -4.09 -14.66 0.88
CA ASN A 104 -4.16 -16.01 1.46
C ASN A 104 -3.85 -17.11 0.45
N ALA A 105 -4.07 -16.89 -0.85
CA ALA A 105 -3.72 -17.83 -1.91
C ALA A 105 -2.21 -17.86 -2.23
N GLU A 106 -1.49 -16.78 -1.97
CA GLU A 106 -0.06 -16.65 -2.28
C GLU A 106 0.84 -16.75 -1.05
N PHE A 107 0.38 -16.26 0.11
CA PHE A 107 1.19 -16.07 1.30
C PHE A 107 0.53 -16.64 2.56
N SER A 108 1.37 -17.10 3.48
CA SER A 108 1.00 -17.36 4.87
C SER A 108 1.95 -16.64 5.82
N LEU A 109 1.39 -16.07 6.89
CA LEU A 109 2.13 -15.42 7.97
C LEU A 109 2.39 -16.39 9.14
N ASP A 110 3.29 -16.01 10.04
CA ASP A 110 3.54 -16.76 11.28
C ASP A 110 2.37 -16.69 12.26
N ASP A 111 1.70 -15.53 12.34
CA ASP A 111 0.45 -15.36 13.09
C ASP A 111 -0.53 -14.51 12.29
N ASP A 112 -1.82 -14.69 12.61
CA ASP A 112 -2.92 -13.99 11.98
C ASP A 112 -2.73 -12.46 12.02
N LEU A 113 -3.08 -11.83 10.89
CA LEU A 113 -3.20 -10.40 10.71
C LEU A 113 -4.67 -10.11 10.41
N VAL A 114 -5.32 -9.38 11.31
CA VAL A 114 -6.70 -8.95 11.12
C VAL A 114 -6.72 -7.73 10.21
N ILE A 115 -7.61 -7.71 9.24
CA ILE A 115 -7.85 -6.57 8.36
C ILE A 115 -9.29 -6.15 8.55
N SER A 116 -9.53 -4.88 8.86
CA SER A 116 -10.86 -4.31 9.09
C SER A 116 -11.09 -3.09 8.21
N TYR A 117 -12.33 -2.88 7.80
CA TYR A 117 -12.82 -1.73 7.05
C TYR A 117 -14.05 -1.15 7.73
N ALA A 118 -13.88 -0.03 8.45
CA ALA A 118 -14.92 0.53 9.31
C ALA A 118 -14.75 2.05 9.49
N GLY A 119 -15.79 2.74 9.92
CA GLY A 119 -15.72 4.16 10.26
C GLY A 119 -14.82 4.44 11.48
N CYS A 120 -13.88 5.36 11.31
CA CYS A 120 -12.93 5.74 12.37
C CYS A 120 -13.17 7.15 12.92
N GLY A 121 -13.94 7.97 12.20
CA GLY A 121 -14.06 9.41 12.46
C GLY A 121 -12.87 10.23 11.98
N GLU A 122 -11.92 9.62 11.25
CA GLU A 122 -10.77 10.28 10.62
C GLU A 122 -10.33 9.55 9.34
N ALA A 123 -9.86 10.30 8.34
CA ALA A 123 -9.31 9.75 7.11
C ALA A 123 -7.89 9.20 7.36
N ASN A 124 -7.80 7.91 7.70
CA ASN A 124 -6.55 7.24 8.03
C ASN A 124 -6.57 5.72 7.76
N ALA A 125 -5.41 5.09 7.93
CA ALA A 125 -5.30 3.65 8.12
C ALA A 125 -4.24 3.39 9.20
N PHE A 126 -4.52 2.52 10.16
CA PHE A 126 -3.62 2.29 11.29
C PHE A 126 -3.41 0.81 11.56
N TYR A 127 -2.27 0.51 12.18
CA TYR A 127 -1.92 -0.81 12.67
C TYR A 127 -1.92 -0.81 14.20
N ASP A 128 -2.72 -1.70 14.81
CA ASP A 128 -2.71 -1.95 16.26
C ASP A 128 -1.89 -3.23 16.57
N PRO A 129 -0.73 -3.11 17.26
CA PRO A 129 0.10 -4.25 17.60
C PRO A 129 -0.46 -5.14 18.72
N GLU A 130 -1.42 -4.68 19.53
CA GLU A 130 -2.06 -5.49 20.57
C GLU A 130 -2.98 -6.55 19.95
N TYR A 131 -3.71 -6.16 18.90
CA TYR A 131 -4.65 -7.03 18.19
C TYR A 131 -4.10 -7.59 16.87
N ARG A 132 -2.92 -7.11 16.43
CA ARG A 132 -2.38 -7.36 15.08
C ARG A 132 -3.43 -7.08 14.02
N GLU A 133 -3.93 -5.86 14.06
CA GLU A 133 -5.05 -5.44 13.21
C GLU A 133 -4.65 -4.24 12.38
N ILE A 134 -4.91 -4.31 11.08
CA ILE A 134 -4.92 -3.15 10.18
C ILE A 134 -6.37 -2.69 10.05
N THR A 135 -6.67 -1.48 10.50
CA THR A 135 -7.97 -0.85 10.26
C THR A 135 -7.82 0.19 9.15
N ILE A 136 -8.52 -0.02 8.05
CA ILE A 136 -8.66 0.93 6.95
C ILE A 136 -9.95 1.71 7.19
N CYS A 137 -9.84 3.02 7.38
CA CYS A 137 -11.01 3.84 7.69
C CYS A 137 -11.82 4.13 6.43
N THR A 138 -13.15 4.03 6.51
CA THR A 138 -14.04 4.36 5.36
C THR A 138 -13.83 5.80 4.90
N GLU A 139 -13.60 6.73 5.83
CA GLU A 139 -13.30 8.13 5.52
C GLU A 139 -11.97 8.32 4.75
N TYR A 140 -11.04 7.37 4.87
CA TYR A 140 -9.78 7.43 4.12
C TYR A 140 -10.01 7.13 2.64
N VAL A 141 -10.88 6.18 2.35
CA VAL A 141 -11.26 5.82 0.97
C VAL A 141 -11.98 6.99 0.30
N ASP A 142 -12.93 7.62 1.00
CA ASP A 142 -13.61 8.83 0.52
C ASP A 142 -12.59 9.94 0.21
N PHE A 143 -11.65 10.17 1.11
CA PHE A 143 -10.57 11.14 0.91
C PHE A 143 -9.70 10.82 -0.31
N LEU A 144 -9.32 9.56 -0.52
CA LEU A 144 -8.53 9.13 -1.67
C LEU A 144 -9.31 9.28 -2.98
N ALA A 145 -10.60 8.92 -2.99
CA ALA A 145 -11.47 9.05 -4.15
C ALA A 145 -11.65 10.52 -4.53
N GLU A 146 -11.86 11.40 -3.54
CA GLU A 146 -11.84 12.83 -3.76
C GLU A 146 -10.53 13.22 -4.41
N MET A 147 -9.36 12.87 -3.83
CA MET A 147 -8.02 13.17 -4.36
C MET A 147 -7.74 12.75 -5.81
N ALA A 148 -8.39 11.68 -6.28
CA ALA A 148 -8.16 11.16 -7.63
C ALA A 148 -8.93 11.92 -8.72
N ASP A 149 -10.00 12.63 -8.37
CA ASP A 149 -10.86 13.36 -9.32
C ASP A 149 -10.30 14.75 -9.75
N TRP A 150 -9.00 14.98 -9.57
CA TRP A 150 -8.33 16.30 -9.66
C TRP A 150 -7.67 16.53 -11.02
#